data_AF-A0A920W635-F1
#
_entry.id   AF-A0A920W635-F1
#
_cell.length_a   1.000
_cell.length_b   1.000
_cell.length_c   1.000
_cell.angle_alpha   90.00
_cell.angle_beta   90.00
_cell.angle_gamma   90.00
#
_symmetry.space_group_name_H-M   'P 1'
#
loop_
_entity.id
_entity.type
_entity.pdbx_description
1 polymer ?
#
loop_
_entity_poly.entity_id
_entity_poly.type
_entity_poly.pdbx_seq_one_letter_code
_entity_poly.pdbx_strand_id
1 'polypeptide(L)' 'MPDGRDDVPEDAYSTSGNRGQYTIMVPSHDLVIVRRGLDYGRQGFDRWGLVREVLKAFDIVPAE' A
#
# COMPACT_ATOMS: atom_id res chain seq x y z
N MET A 1 6.26 -1.08 6.25
CA MET A 1 6.28 0.33 5.81
C MET A 1 7.69 0.92 5.98
N PRO A 2 8.12 1.99 5.29
CA PRO A 2 9.40 2.65 5.58
C PRO A 2 9.32 3.35 6.95
N ASP A 3 10.40 3.28 7.73
CA ASP A 3 10.47 3.93 9.05
C ASP A 3 10.25 5.45 8.90
N GLY A 4 9.40 6.03 9.77
CA GLY A 4 9.18 7.48 9.84
C GLY A 4 8.12 8.07 8.90
N ARG A 5 7.22 7.25 8.35
CA ARG A 5 5.95 7.74 7.78
C ARG A 5 4.84 7.60 8.83
N ASP A 6 3.87 8.49 8.74
CA ASP A 6 2.73 8.63 9.67
C ASP A 6 1.40 8.70 8.91
N ASP A 7 1.45 8.56 7.58
CA ASP A 7 0.30 8.59 6.66
C ASP A 7 -0.20 7.20 6.23
N VAL A 8 0.38 6.12 6.76
CA VAL A 8 0.06 4.72 6.48
C VAL A 8 0.17 3.92 7.80
N PRO A 9 -0.63 2.87 8.04
CA PRO A 9 -0.51 2.06 9.24
C PRO A 9 0.84 1.33 9.35
N GLU A 10 1.43 1.31 10.55
CA GLU A 10 2.74 0.69 10.82
C GLU A 10 2.74 -0.83 10.55
N ASP A 11 1.60 -1.48 10.76
CA ASP A 11 1.40 -2.91 10.52
C ASP A 11 1.21 -3.26 9.03
N ALA A 12 1.27 -2.27 8.12
CA ALA A 12 1.18 -2.50 6.70
C ALA A 12 2.49 -3.08 6.11
N TYR A 13 2.36 -4.19 5.41
CA TYR A 13 3.46 -4.87 4.72
C TYR A 13 3.10 -5.25 3.29
N SER A 14 4.12 -5.44 2.45
CA SER A 14 3.92 -5.68 1.03
C SER A 14 4.95 -6.64 0.46
N THR A 15 4.51 -7.48 -0.47
CA THR A 15 5.37 -8.25 -1.36
C THR A 15 5.45 -7.54 -2.71
N SER A 16 6.65 -7.48 -3.29
CA SER A 16 6.91 -6.83 -4.58
C SER A 16 7.25 -7.87 -5.64
N GLY A 17 6.54 -7.82 -6.76
CA GLY A 17 6.84 -8.58 -7.96
C GLY A 17 7.45 -7.71 -9.06
N ASN A 18 7.75 -8.33 -10.19
CA ASN A 18 8.45 -7.68 -11.31
C ASN A 18 7.61 -6.53 -11.93
N ARG A 19 8.24 -5.39 -12.24
CA ARG A 19 7.63 -4.27 -12.99
C ARG A 19 6.30 -3.74 -12.43
N GLY A 20 6.24 -3.55 -11.11
CA GLY A 20 5.11 -2.84 -10.49
C GLY A 20 4.00 -3.73 -9.93
N GLN A 21 4.22 -5.03 -9.82
CA GLN A 21 3.29 -5.87 -9.09
C GLN A 21 3.47 -5.69 -7.59
N TYR A 22 2.37 -5.43 -6.88
CA TYR A 22 2.38 -5.39 -5.42
C TYR A 22 1.16 -6.11 -4.87
N THR A 23 1.40 -6.90 -3.83
CA THR A 23 0.35 -7.28 -2.88
C THR A 23 0.66 -6.56 -1.59
N ILE A 24 -0.30 -5.84 -1.03
CA ILE A 24 -0.16 -5.04 0.18
C ILE A 24 -1.22 -5.49 1.16
N MET A 25 -0.82 -5.79 2.39
CA MET A 25 -1.70 -6.19 3.48
C MET A 25 -1.70 -5.09 4.54
N VAL A 26 -2.90 -4.70 4.98
CA VAL A 26 -3.12 -3.72 6.05
C VAL A 26 -4.04 -4.36 7.08
N PRO A 27 -3.50 -5.18 8.01
CA PRO A 27 -4.30 -5.98 8.94
C PRO A 27 -5.25 -5.16 9.81
N SER A 28 -4.79 -4.03 10.34
CA SER A 28 -5.58 -3.05 11.11
C SER A 28 -6.81 -2.50 10.38
N HIS A 29 -6.92 -2.73 9.08
CA HIS A 29 -8.01 -2.24 8.24
C HIS A 29 -8.75 -3.38 7.52
N ASP A 30 -8.48 -4.64 7.88
CA ASP A 30 -9.00 -5.85 7.21
C ASP A 30 -8.91 -5.76 5.67
N LEU A 31 -7.79 -5.21 5.18
CA LEU A 31 -7.64 -4.79 3.79
C LEU A 31 -6.46 -5.48 3.12
N VAL A 32 -6.72 -6.01 1.93
CA VAL A 32 -5.70 -6.48 0.99
C VAL A 32 -5.83 -5.71 -0.32
N ILE A 33 -4.74 -5.08 -0.76
CA ILE A 33 -4.65 -4.35 -2.02
C ILE A 33 -3.76 -5.15 -2.99
N VAL A 34 -4.32 -5.49 -4.16
CA VAL A 34 -3.58 -6.16 -5.23
C VAL A 34 -3.45 -5.20 -6.42
N ARG A 35 -2.24 -4.70 -6.65
CA ARG A 35 -1.91 -3.94 -7.86
C ARG A 35 -1.34 -4.87 -8.91
N ARG A 36 -2.02 -4.95 -10.05
CA ARG A 36 -1.46 -5.49 -11.29
C ARG A 36 -1.08 -4.35 -12.24
N GLY A 37 0.20 -4.01 -12.29
CA GLY A 37 0.75 -2.94 -13.11
C GLY A 37 1.83 -3.41 -14.09
N LEU A 38 2.16 -2.55 -15.04
CA LEU A 38 3.33 -2.69 -15.90
C LEU A 38 4.09 -1.38 -15.91
N ASP A 39 5.12 -1.30 -15.06
CA ASP A 39 5.99 -0.13 -14.99
C ASP A 39 7.14 -0.30 -15.99
N TYR A 40 7.05 0.41 -17.13
CA TYR A 40 8.05 0.37 -18.21
C TYR A 40 9.33 1.16 -17.89
N GLY A 41 9.23 2.18 -17.04
CA GLY A 41 10.34 3.07 -16.70
C GLY A 41 10.96 2.79 -15.34
N ARG A 42 12.04 3.52 -15.02
CA ARG A 42 12.75 3.40 -13.73
C ARG A 42 12.11 4.18 -12.59
N GLN A 43 11.05 4.97 -12.86
CA GLN A 43 10.38 5.76 -11.81
C GLN A 43 9.79 4.89 -10.69
N GLY A 44 9.47 3.63 -10.99
CA GLY A 44 8.73 2.76 -10.07
C GLY A 44 7.32 3.29 -9.78
N PHE A 45 6.66 2.69 -8.81
CA PHE A 45 5.34 3.12 -8.37
C PHE A 45 5.32 3.23 -6.85
N ASP A 46 4.75 4.32 -6.33
CA ASP A 46 4.61 4.53 -4.89
C ASP A 46 3.45 3.70 -4.33
N ARG A 47 3.79 2.46 -3.94
CA ARG A 47 2.83 1.55 -3.30
C ARG A 47 2.26 2.10 -1.98
N TRP A 48 3.00 2.90 -1.23
CA TRP A 48 2.55 3.39 0.08
C TRP A 48 1.62 4.60 -0.09
N GLY A 49 1.92 5.46 -1.08
CA GLY A 49 0.98 6.47 -1.55
C GLY A 49 -0.35 5.86 -2.01
N LEU A 50 -0.31 4.70 -2.70
CA LEU A 50 -1.53 3.96 -3.05
C LEU A 50 -2.32 3.52 -1.80
N VAL A 51 -1.67 2.97 -0.77
CA VAL A 51 -2.36 2.61 0.48
C VAL A 51 -3.08 3.81 1.07
N ARG A 52 -2.38 4.94 1.21
CA ARG A 52 -2.96 6.17 1.77
C ARG A 52 -4.21 6.61 1.02
N GLU A 53 -4.17 6.64 -0.31
CA GLU A 53 -5.32 7.08 -1.11
C GLU A 53 -6.47 6.07 -1.08
N VAL A 54 -6.19 4.77 -0.98
CA VAL A 54 -7.24 3.74 -0.79
C VAL A 54 -7.90 3.89 0.57
N LEU A 55 -7.13 4.04 1.66
CA LEU A 55 -7.70 4.20 3.00
C LEU A 55 -8.64 5.41 3.08
N LYS A 56 -8.28 6.54 2.46
CA LYS A 56 -9.15 7.71 2.34
C LYS A 56 -10.45 7.44 1.57
N ALA A 57 -10.42 6.56 0.57
CA ALA A 57 -11.56 6.33 -0.31
C ALA A 57 -12.63 5.43 0.31
N PHE A 58 -12.27 4.60 1.28
CA PHE A 58 -13.18 3.59 1.85
C PHE A 58 -13.73 3.97 3.24
N ASP A 59 -13.47 5.19 3.75
CA ASP A 59 -13.82 5.60 5.13
C ASP A 59 -13.39 4.55 6.19
N ILE A 60 -12.34 3.79 5.91
CA ILE A 60 -11.81 2.80 6.85
C ILE A 60 -10.94 3.57 7.84
N VAL A 61 -11.49 3.83 9.02
CA VAL A 61 -10.86 4.52 10.14
C VAL A 61 -10.96 3.59 11.37
N PRO A 62 -9.97 3.60 12.27
CA PRO A 62 -8.92 2.59 12.48
C PRO A 62 -9.36 1.34 13.28
N ALA A 63 -8.57 0.26 13.25
CA ALA A 63 -8.49 -0.66 14.38
C ALA A 63 -7.72 0.02 15.52
N GLU A 64 -8.29 -0.06 16.73
CA GLU A 64 -7.77 0.49 18.00
C GLU A 64 -6.27 0.31 18.23
#